data_AF-A0A3S4HH74-F1
#
_entry.id   AF-A0A3S4HH74-F1
#
_cell.length_a   1.000
_cell.length_b   1.000
_cell.length_c   1.000
_cell.angle_alpha   90.00
_cell.angle_beta   90.00
_cell.angle_gamma   90.00
#
_symmetry.space_group_name_H-M   'P 1'
#
loop_
_entity.id
_entity.type
_entity.pdbx_description
1 polymer ?
#
loop_
_entity_poly.entity_id
_entity_poly.type
_entity_poly.pdbx_seq_one_letter_code
_entity_poly.pdbx_strand_id
1 'polypeptide(L)'
;MRARLIALLLALASPIIRAEAPPPDLLALTETLPPLSYEEDGARKGFANELLQMMLRDSGLRAAVEIKPWSRALREAQQTPNTLLYLTVRTPEREAWFKWVGPALPLPIELFRLSGPTPSPSLRWKTSAGPGWRWRGTRRDRRCWKTWACPTGTRWC
;
A
#
# COMPACT_ATOMS: atom_id res chain seq x y z
N MET A 1 -38.42 45.02 25.29
CA MET A 1 -38.52 43.96 24.25
C MET A 1 -37.41 44.02 23.20
N ARG A 2 -37.01 45.21 22.69
CA ARG A 2 -35.95 45.36 21.67
C ARG A 2 -34.57 44.83 22.07
N ALA A 3 -34.14 45.02 23.32
CA ALA A 3 -32.85 44.52 23.80
C ALA A 3 -32.77 42.97 23.89
N ARG A 4 -33.89 42.29 24.16
CA ARG A 4 -33.97 40.82 24.17
C ARG A 4 -33.92 40.23 22.76
N LEU A 5 -34.49 40.94 21.78
CA LEU A 5 -34.41 40.58 20.36
C LEU A 5 -32.99 40.73 19.79
N ILE A 6 -32.26 41.78 20.19
CA ILE A 6 -30.88 42.00 19.77
C ILE A 6 -29.95 40.92 20.37
N ALA A 7 -30.15 40.56 21.64
CA ALA A 7 -29.38 39.48 22.27
C ALA A 7 -29.65 38.11 21.64
N LEU A 8 -30.89 37.83 21.21
CA LEU A 8 -31.24 36.58 20.52
C LEU A 8 -30.60 36.50 19.12
N LEU A 9 -30.57 37.63 18.38
CA LEU A 9 -29.95 37.71 17.06
C LEU A 9 -28.42 37.57 17.11
N LEU A 10 -27.77 38.07 18.16
CA LEU A 10 -26.33 37.89 18.39
C LEU A 10 -25.96 36.45 18.80
N ALA A 11 -26.86 35.75 19.51
CA ALA A 11 -26.65 34.35 19.87
C ALA A 11 -26.80 33.38 18.67
N LEU A 12 -27.68 33.70 17.70
CA LEU A 12 -27.80 32.92 16.45
C LEU A 12 -26.68 33.22 15.43
N ALA A 13 -25.97 34.33 15.57
CA ALA A 13 -24.85 34.70 14.69
C ALA A 13 -23.50 34.14 15.14
N SER A 14 -23.47 33.24 16.15
CA SER A 14 -22.22 32.64 16.61
C SER A 14 -21.64 31.75 15.50
N PRO A 15 -20.43 32.06 14.98
CA PRO A 15 -19.82 31.23 13.96
C PRO A 15 -19.52 29.86 14.55
N ILE A 16 -20.04 28.82 13.91
CA ILE A 16 -19.66 27.44 14.22
C ILE A 16 -18.20 27.30 13.80
N ILE A 17 -17.28 27.40 14.77
CA ILE A 17 -15.87 27.09 14.56
C ILE A 17 -15.80 25.60 14.27
N ARG A 18 -15.71 25.24 12.99
CA ARG A 18 -15.35 23.87 12.58
C ARG A 18 -13.89 23.65 12.96
N ALA A 19 -13.64 22.72 13.88
CA ALA A 19 -12.32 22.19 14.08
C ALA A 19 -11.94 21.38 12.82
N GLU A 20 -11.15 21.98 11.94
CA GLU A 20 -10.52 21.26 10.83
C GLU A 20 -9.60 20.20 11.44
N ALA A 21 -9.76 18.93 11.04
CA ALA A 21 -8.85 17.89 11.49
C ALA A 21 -7.42 18.29 11.07
N PRO A 22 -6.40 18.08 11.92
CA PRO A 22 -5.05 18.47 11.53
C PRO A 22 -4.66 17.70 10.26
N PRO A 23 -3.88 18.31 9.35
CA PRO A 23 -3.53 17.68 8.08
C PRO A 23 -2.82 16.34 8.30
N PRO A 24 -2.93 15.37 7.39
CA PRO A 24 -2.24 14.09 7.50
C PRO A 24 -0.71 14.31 7.51
N ASP A 25 -0.01 13.44 8.24
CA ASP A 25 1.45 13.49 8.36
C ASP A 25 2.15 12.91 7.12
N LEU A 26 1.47 11.99 6.40
CA LEU A 26 1.96 11.38 5.16
C LEU A 26 0.83 11.00 4.18
N LEU A 27 1.20 10.81 2.91
CA LEU A 27 0.33 10.28 1.86
C LEU A 27 0.66 8.80 1.63
N ALA A 28 -0.29 7.88 1.81
CA ALA A 28 -0.12 6.46 1.56
C ALA A 28 -0.75 6.06 0.22
N LEU A 29 0.07 5.61 -0.72
CA LEU A 29 -0.33 5.24 -2.08
C LEU A 29 -0.31 3.73 -2.28
N THR A 30 -1.33 3.21 -2.94
CA THR A 30 -1.44 1.81 -3.37
C THR A 30 -2.21 1.69 -4.68
N GLU A 31 -2.26 0.48 -5.21
CA GLU A 31 -3.12 0.10 -6.34
C GLU A 31 -4.28 -0.82 -5.88
N THR A 32 -5.29 -0.93 -6.74
CA THR A 32 -6.36 -1.92 -6.59
C THR A 32 -5.81 -3.31 -6.93
N LEU A 33 -5.64 -4.12 -5.90
CA LEU A 33 -5.18 -5.51 -5.93
C LEU A 33 -6.04 -6.38 -4.98
N PRO A 34 -7.27 -6.77 -5.34
CA PRO A 34 -8.00 -7.75 -4.54
C PRO A 34 -7.22 -9.08 -4.45
N PRO A 35 -7.16 -9.75 -3.29
CA PRO A 35 -7.78 -9.40 -2.01
C PRO A 35 -6.89 -8.56 -1.07
N LEU A 36 -5.73 -8.09 -1.54
CA LEU A 36 -4.71 -7.42 -0.71
C LEU A 36 -5.03 -5.95 -0.41
N SER A 37 -5.53 -5.21 -1.40
CA SER A 37 -5.84 -3.78 -1.30
C SER A 37 -6.94 -3.45 -2.29
N TYR A 38 -8.12 -3.09 -1.82
CA TYR A 38 -9.24 -2.71 -2.68
C TYR A 38 -10.20 -1.79 -1.95
N GLU A 39 -11.07 -1.16 -2.70
CA GLU A 39 -12.17 -0.36 -2.17
C GLU A 39 -13.48 -1.08 -2.45
N GLU A 40 -14.31 -1.22 -1.43
CA GLU A 40 -15.64 -1.81 -1.52
C GLU A 40 -16.56 -1.03 -0.58
N ASP A 41 -17.71 -0.57 -1.10
CA ASP A 41 -18.68 0.25 -0.37
C ASP A 41 -18.08 1.53 0.26
N GLY A 42 -17.08 2.13 -0.39
CA GLY A 42 -16.37 3.31 0.12
C GLY A 42 -15.41 3.03 1.28
N ALA A 43 -15.25 1.76 1.67
CA ALA A 43 -14.29 1.33 2.67
C ALA A 43 -13.06 0.68 2.00
N ARG A 44 -11.86 1.05 2.48
CA ARG A 44 -10.60 0.44 2.04
C ARG A 44 -10.42 -0.88 2.76
N LYS A 45 -10.54 -1.99 2.03
CA LYS A 45 -10.46 -3.37 2.55
C LYS A 45 -9.22 -4.08 2.04
N GLY A 46 -8.90 -5.20 2.67
CA GLY A 46 -7.78 -6.07 2.30
C GLY A 46 -6.62 -5.99 3.26
N PHE A 47 -5.87 -7.08 3.31
CA PHE A 47 -4.80 -7.31 4.29
C PHE A 47 -3.79 -6.15 4.38
N ALA A 48 -3.40 -5.56 3.25
CA ALA A 48 -2.39 -4.50 3.25
C ALA A 48 -2.92 -3.20 3.83
N ASN A 49 -4.21 -2.90 3.61
CA ASN A 49 -4.85 -1.73 4.18
C ASN A 49 -4.98 -1.88 5.70
N GLU A 50 -5.33 -3.07 6.19
CA GLU A 50 -5.38 -3.36 7.63
C GLU A 50 -3.99 -3.28 8.27
N LEU A 51 -2.97 -3.84 7.61
CA LEU A 51 -1.59 -3.78 8.07
C LEU A 51 -1.09 -2.33 8.13
N LEU A 52 -1.39 -1.50 7.12
CA LEU A 52 -1.08 -0.06 7.15
C LEU A 52 -1.73 0.61 8.37
N GLN A 53 -3.01 0.33 8.64
CA GLN A 53 -3.72 0.92 9.77
C GLN A 53 -3.09 0.51 11.11
N MET A 54 -2.61 -0.73 11.26
CA MET A 54 -1.87 -1.16 12.44
C MET A 54 -0.56 -0.38 12.60
N MET A 55 0.22 -0.28 11.51
CA MET A 55 1.50 0.45 11.54
C MET A 55 1.32 1.93 11.89
N LEU A 56 0.30 2.59 11.34
CA LEU A 56 -0.01 3.99 11.63
C LEU A 56 -0.42 4.21 13.08
N ARG A 57 -1.20 3.28 13.65
CA ARG A 57 -1.56 3.33 15.08
C ARG A 57 -0.34 3.19 15.98
N ASP A 58 0.54 2.25 15.68
CA ASP A 58 1.74 2.00 16.49
C ASP A 58 2.76 3.15 16.37
N SER A 59 2.87 3.78 15.20
CA SER A 59 3.77 4.91 14.99
C SER A 59 3.20 6.26 15.44
N GLY A 60 1.90 6.34 15.73
CA GLY A 60 1.19 7.60 16.01
C GLY A 60 1.08 8.54 14.81
N LEU A 61 1.25 8.02 13.58
CA LEU A 61 1.20 8.81 12.35
C LEU A 61 -0.19 8.75 11.73
N ARG A 62 -0.57 9.82 11.04
CA ARG A 62 -1.82 9.91 10.30
C ARG A 62 -1.53 9.95 8.81
N ALA A 63 -2.19 9.08 8.06
CA ALA A 63 -2.01 9.01 6.62
C ALA A 63 -3.33 9.25 5.87
N ALA A 64 -3.25 10.02 4.78
CA ALA A 64 -4.28 9.98 3.74
C ALA A 64 -3.99 8.80 2.82
N VAL A 65 -4.93 7.87 2.65
CA VAL A 65 -4.73 6.69 1.79
C VAL A 65 -5.37 6.92 0.43
N GLU A 66 -4.63 6.75 -0.65
CA GLU A 66 -5.16 6.90 -2.02
C GLU A 66 -4.86 5.66 -2.86
N ILE A 67 -5.91 5.15 -3.52
CA ILE A 67 -5.80 4.04 -4.46
C ILE A 67 -5.73 4.62 -5.87
N LYS A 68 -4.61 4.37 -6.57
CA LYS A 68 -4.35 4.91 -7.92
C LYS A 68 -3.86 3.81 -8.85
N PRO A 69 -3.99 3.98 -10.18
CA PRO A 69 -3.29 3.12 -11.12
C PRO A 69 -1.79 3.08 -10.80
N TRP A 70 -1.20 1.89 -10.81
CA TRP A 70 0.15 1.63 -10.33
C TRP A 70 1.20 2.61 -10.86
N SER A 71 1.19 2.90 -12.17
CA SER A 71 2.16 3.80 -12.79
C SER A 71 2.06 5.23 -12.28
N ARG A 72 0.85 5.68 -11.89
CA ARG A 72 0.62 7.00 -11.28
C ARG A 72 1.11 7.01 -9.84
N ALA A 73 0.73 6.01 -9.06
CA ALA A 73 1.17 5.88 -7.66
C ALA A 73 2.70 5.87 -7.55
N LEU A 74 3.39 5.12 -8.43
CA LEU A 74 4.85 5.06 -8.44
C LEU A 74 5.52 6.39 -8.80
N ARG A 75 4.99 7.12 -9.79
CA ARG A 75 5.54 8.44 -10.17
C ARG A 75 5.32 9.47 -9.09
N GLU A 76 4.11 9.49 -8.53
CA GLU A 76 3.75 10.41 -7.46
C GLU A 76 4.55 10.14 -6.19
N ALA A 77 4.76 8.87 -5.84
CA ALA A 77 5.66 8.52 -4.74
C ALA A 77 7.06 9.09 -4.95
N GLN A 78 7.65 9.01 -6.15
CA GLN A 78 8.99 9.56 -6.39
C GLN A 78 9.08 11.09 -6.30
N GLN A 79 7.97 11.79 -6.58
CA GLN A 79 7.96 13.25 -6.73
C GLN A 79 7.46 13.96 -5.47
N THR A 80 6.58 13.32 -4.71
CA THR A 80 5.90 13.92 -3.58
C THR A 80 6.59 13.52 -2.27
N PRO A 81 7.12 14.49 -1.49
CA PRO A 81 7.72 14.18 -0.19
C PRO A 81 6.68 13.65 0.80
N ASN A 82 7.12 12.95 1.84
CA ASN A 82 6.23 12.34 2.84
C ASN A 82 5.19 11.39 2.24
N THR A 83 5.59 10.63 1.23
CA THR A 83 4.73 9.62 0.60
C THR A 83 5.19 8.21 0.99
N LEU A 84 4.24 7.31 1.20
CA LEU A 84 4.46 5.89 1.47
C LEU A 84 3.80 5.10 0.34
N LEU A 85 4.60 4.47 -0.50
CA LEU A 85 4.10 3.53 -1.51
C LEU A 85 4.14 2.12 -0.94
N TYR A 86 3.02 1.40 -0.96
CA TYR A 86 2.94 0.06 -0.39
C TYR A 86 2.50 -1.00 -1.38
N LEU A 87 2.66 -2.27 -0.98
CA LEU A 87 2.52 -3.42 -1.87
C LEU A 87 3.45 -3.39 -3.10
N THR A 88 4.59 -2.72 -3.01
CA THR A 88 5.51 -2.58 -4.14
C THR A 88 6.54 -3.70 -4.14
N VAL A 89 6.77 -4.29 -5.32
CA VAL A 89 7.84 -5.28 -5.51
C VAL A 89 9.19 -4.56 -5.49
N ARG A 90 10.07 -5.01 -4.61
CA ARG A 90 11.45 -4.54 -4.55
C ARG A 90 12.24 -5.14 -5.72
N THR A 91 12.83 -4.27 -6.54
CA THR A 91 13.67 -4.67 -7.68
C THR A 91 14.97 -3.87 -7.67
N PRO A 92 16.07 -4.40 -8.24
CA PRO A 92 17.36 -3.71 -8.25
C PRO A 92 17.29 -2.28 -8.84
N GLU A 93 16.43 -2.08 -9.85
CA GLU A 93 16.27 -0.81 -10.54
C GLU A 93 15.62 0.26 -9.66
N ARG A 94 14.79 -0.15 -8.70
CA ARG A 94 14.07 0.75 -7.79
C ARG A 94 14.71 0.87 -6.42
N GLU A 95 15.76 0.10 -6.18
CA GLU A 95 16.46 0.05 -4.90
C GLU A 95 16.94 1.45 -4.48
N ALA A 96 17.39 2.25 -5.43
CA ALA A 96 17.89 3.61 -5.21
C ALA A 96 16.79 4.68 -5.05
N TRP A 97 15.54 4.37 -5.42
CA TRP A 97 14.45 5.37 -5.42
C TRP A 97 13.77 5.49 -4.06
N PHE A 98 13.87 4.43 -3.25
CA PHE A 98 13.12 4.33 -2.00
C PHE A 98 13.97 3.79 -0.86
N LYS A 99 13.64 4.24 0.35
CA LYS A 99 13.94 3.53 1.59
C LYS A 99 12.89 2.45 1.80
N TRP A 100 13.35 1.21 1.98
CA TRP A 100 12.48 0.05 2.16
C TRP A 100 12.29 -0.24 3.64
N VAL A 101 11.07 -0.10 4.15
CA VAL A 101 10.76 -0.29 5.58
C VAL A 101 10.85 -1.76 5.98
N GLY A 102 10.46 -2.67 5.07
CA GLY A 102 10.55 -4.11 5.32
C GLY A 102 9.69 -4.98 4.41
N PRO A 103 9.86 -6.32 4.51
CA PRO A 103 9.02 -7.28 3.81
C PRO A 103 7.60 -7.25 4.36
N ALA A 104 6.61 -7.05 3.49
CA ALA A 104 5.19 -7.14 3.85
C ALA A 104 4.65 -8.55 3.58
N LEU A 105 4.86 -9.06 2.37
CA LEU A 105 4.28 -10.32 1.89
C LEU A 105 5.22 -11.02 0.90
N PRO A 106 5.35 -12.36 0.94
CA PRO A 106 6.05 -13.10 -0.09
C PRO A 106 5.27 -13.05 -1.41
N LEU A 107 5.96 -12.90 -2.54
CA LEU A 107 5.35 -12.89 -3.86
C LEU A 107 6.02 -13.92 -4.78
N PRO A 108 5.63 -15.21 -4.72
CA PRO A 108 6.09 -16.19 -5.69
C PRO A 108 5.48 -15.87 -7.06
N ILE A 109 6.33 -15.88 -8.10
CA ILE A 109 5.87 -15.73 -9.48
C ILE A 109 5.57 -17.13 -10.02
N GLU A 110 4.28 -17.39 -10.27
CA GLU A 110 3.79 -18.69 -10.72
C GLU A 110 2.97 -18.55 -12.00
N LEU A 111 2.95 -19.62 -12.81
CA LEU A 111 2.17 -19.67 -14.04
C LEU A 111 0.85 -20.39 -13.78
N PHE A 112 -0.26 -19.68 -14.01
CA PHE A 112 -1.60 -20.21 -13.84
C PHE A 112 -2.20 -20.65 -15.18
N ARG A 113 -3.04 -21.68 -15.15
CA ARG A 113 -3.87 -22.11 -16.28
C ARG A 113 -5.26 -22.46 -15.78
N LEU A 114 -6.26 -22.35 -16.65
CA LEU A 114 -7.59 -22.90 -16.39
C LEU A 114 -7.50 -24.43 -16.25
N SER A 115 -8.34 -24.97 -15.36
CA SER A 115 -8.56 -26.41 -15.28
C SER A 115 -9.01 -26.93 -16.64
N GLY A 116 -8.28 -27.89 -17.17
CA GLY A 116 -8.45 -28.40 -18.52
C GLY A 116 -7.56 -29.61 -18.77
N PRO A 117 -7.61 -30.21 -19.97
CA PRO A 117 -6.88 -31.43 -20.30
C PRO A 117 -5.40 -31.34 -19.91
N THR A 118 -4.84 -32.47 -19.49
CA THR A 118 -3.44 -32.57 -19.08
C THR A 118 -2.55 -31.97 -20.17
N PRO A 119 -1.68 -31.00 -19.84
CA PRO A 119 -0.82 -30.38 -20.85
C PRO A 119 0.04 -31.45 -21.52
N SER A 120 0.34 -31.22 -22.81
CA SER A 120 1.32 -32.00 -23.57
C SER A 120 2.61 -32.17 -22.74
N PRO A 121 3.28 -33.34 -22.79
CA PRO A 121 4.54 -33.58 -22.10
C PRO A 121 5.62 -32.51 -22.36
N SER A 122 5.54 -31.80 -23.48
CA SER A 122 6.44 -30.68 -23.82
C SER A 122 6.21 -29.41 -23.01
N LEU A 123 5.03 -29.22 -22.41
CA LEU A 123 4.73 -28.12 -21.48
C LEU A 123 5.01 -28.50 -20.01
N ARG A 124 5.46 -29.73 -19.75
CA ARG A 124 6.00 -30.14 -18.46
C ARG A 124 7.37 -29.49 -18.34
N TRP A 125 7.41 -28.31 -17.73
CA TRP A 125 8.63 -27.79 -17.14
C TRP A 125 9.30 -28.93 -16.38
N LYS A 126 10.62 -29.10 -16.56
CA LYS A 126 11.38 -30.13 -15.86
C LYS A 126 11.27 -29.86 -14.35
N THR A 127 10.28 -30.46 -13.70
CA THR A 127 10.33 -30.77 -12.29
C THR A 127 11.43 -31.82 -12.17
N SER A 128 12.69 -31.39 -12.18
CA SER A 128 13.82 -32.23 -11.82
C SER A 128 13.75 -32.48 -10.32
N ALA A 129 12.79 -33.30 -9.91
CA ALA A 129 12.77 -33.98 -8.62
C ALA A 129 12.97 -35.47 -8.91
N GLY A 130 14.15 -35.81 -9.43
CA GLY A 130 14.66 -37.18 -9.33
C GLY A 130 15.06 -37.46 -7.88
N PRO A 131 15.06 -38.73 -7.45
CA PRO A 131 15.51 -39.09 -6.10
C PRO A 131 17.02 -38.84 -6.02
N GLY A 132 17.44 -37.79 -5.30
CA GLY A 132 18.85 -37.42 -5.12
C GLY A 132 19.21 -35.96 -5.44
N TRP A 133 18.29 -35.15 -5.97
CA TRP A 133 18.56 -33.74 -6.27
C TRP A 133 18.34 -32.87 -5.02
N ARG A 134 19.43 -32.46 -4.39
CA ARG A 134 19.44 -31.31 -3.48
C ARG A 134 18.89 -30.11 -4.26
N TRP A 135 17.87 -29.45 -3.72
CA TRP A 135 17.34 -28.18 -4.21
C TRP A 135 18.49 -27.20 -4.48
N ARG A 136 18.94 -27.13 -5.74
CA ARG A 136 19.59 -25.94 -6.25
C ARG A 136 18.52 -25.21 -7.03
N GLY A 137 17.51 -24.70 -6.30
CA GLY A 137 16.64 -23.69 -6.85
C GLY A 137 17.54 -22.64 -7.48
N THR A 138 17.21 -22.18 -8.69
CA THR A 138 17.48 -20.78 -9.04
C THR A 138 17.15 -20.00 -7.77
N ARG A 139 18.17 -19.36 -7.19
CA ARG A 139 18.23 -18.93 -5.77
C ARG A 139 16.82 -18.79 -5.24
N ARG A 140 16.51 -19.47 -4.12
CA ARG A 140 15.46 -19.04 -3.19
C ARG A 140 15.77 -17.59 -2.88
N ASP A 141 15.39 -16.70 -3.79
CA ASP A 141 15.88 -15.36 -3.75
C ASP A 141 14.96 -14.77 -2.73
N ARG A 142 15.48 -14.58 -1.53
CA ARG A 142 14.75 -14.01 -0.41
C ARG A 142 14.38 -12.55 -0.70
N ARG A 143 14.24 -12.16 -1.97
CA ARG A 143 14.14 -10.83 -2.56
C ARG A 143 12.80 -10.59 -3.28
N CYS A 144 11.96 -11.60 -3.54
CA CYS A 144 10.63 -11.37 -4.11
C CYS A 144 9.60 -11.12 -3.00
N TRP A 145 9.65 -9.92 -2.42
CA TRP A 145 8.69 -9.44 -1.43
C TRP A 145 7.96 -8.22 -1.97
N LYS A 146 6.66 -8.14 -1.69
CA LYS A 146 5.99 -6.84 -1.66
C LYS A 146 6.42 -6.14 -0.37
N THR A 147 6.69 -4.85 -0.49
CA THR A 147 7.37 -4.06 0.53
C THR A 147 6.74 -2.67 0.60
N TRP A 148 7.05 -1.98 1.70
CA TRP A 148 6.72 -0.59 1.94
C TRP A 148 7.92 0.28 1.56
N ALA A 149 7.67 1.33 0.80
CA ALA A 149 8.68 2.15 0.17
C ALA A 149 8.42 3.63 0.45
N CYS A 150 9.43 4.34 0.94
CA CYS A 150 9.35 5.77 1.20
C CYS A 150 10.43 6.50 0.39
N PRO A 151 10.16 7.66 -0.24
CA PRO A 151 11.13 8.37 -1.06
C PRO A 151 12.36 8.79 -0.28
N THR A 152 13.51 8.76 -0.95
CA THR A 152 14.79 9.19 -0.41
C THR A 152 14.70 10.66 0.03
N GLY A 153 14.92 10.95 1.31
CA GLY A 153 14.82 12.30 1.90
C GLY A 153 13.60 12.52 2.82
N THR A 154 12.71 11.54 2.95
CA THR A 154 11.58 11.62 3.89
C THR A 154 12.05 11.50 5.33
N ARG A 155 11.53 12.35 6.22
CA ARG A 155 11.97 12.48 7.62
C ARG A 155 11.56 11.30 8.52
N TRP A 156 10.54 10.54 8.11
CA TRP A 156 9.91 9.48 8.92
C TRP A 156 10.48 8.06 8.69
N CYS A 157 11.37 7.89 7.71
CA CYS A 157 11.92 6.60 7.30
C CYS A 157 13.45 6.58 7.29
#